data_AF-A0A7C6J1Y4-F1
#
_entry.id   AF-A0A7C6J1Y4-F1
#
_cell.length_a   1.000
_cell.length_b   1.000
_cell.length_c   1.000
_cell.angle_alpha   90.00
_cell.angle_beta   90.00
_cell.angle_gamma   90.00
#
_symmetry.space_group_name_H-M   'P 1'
#
loop_
_entity.id
_entity.type
_entity.pdbx_description
1 polymer ?
#
loop_
_entity_poly.entity_id
_entity_poly.type
_entity_poly.pdbx_seq_one_letter_code
_entity_poly.pdbx_strand_id
1 'polypeptide(L)'
;MNIYYIGNPGDLENLQFHGFDLNIKAITDNIKIIDSYHFSLKNEIITFDYLIIKDYKKLENIKKLDCLIDDNVIITNYYLQSNLEHIFALNQNDDVTSQLQKIVNFILNIDF
;
A
#
# COMPACT_ATOMS: atom_id res chain seq x y z
N MET A 1 0.60 14.51 -2.25
CA MET A 1 0.11 13.19 -1.84
C MET A 1 1.29 12.26 -1.64
N ASN A 2 1.46 11.71 -0.46
CA ASN A 2 2.54 10.83 -0.04
C ASN A 2 2.06 9.38 -0.09
N ILE A 3 2.29 8.71 -1.21
CA ILE A 3 1.94 7.29 -1.39
C ILE A 3 3.19 6.45 -1.20
N TYR A 4 3.09 5.45 -0.34
CA TYR A 4 4.15 4.48 -0.10
C TYR A 4 3.72 3.08 -0.50
N TYR A 5 4.62 2.36 -1.15
CA TYR A 5 4.42 0.99 -1.60
C TYR A 5 5.42 0.05 -0.93
N ILE A 6 4.93 -0.92 -0.17
CA ILE A 6 5.76 -1.93 0.51
C ILE A 6 5.90 -3.15 -0.40
N GLY A 7 6.94 -3.15 -1.24
CA GLY A 7 7.13 -4.17 -2.28
C GLY A 7 8.41 -3.97 -3.10
N ASN A 8 8.48 -4.58 -4.28
CA ASN A 8 9.62 -4.45 -5.18
C ASN A 8 9.43 -3.21 -6.08
N PRO A 9 10.38 -2.27 -6.17
CA PRO A 9 10.27 -1.11 -7.05
C PRO A 9 9.96 -1.45 -8.51
N GLY A 10 10.42 -2.60 -9.01
CA GLY A 10 10.13 -3.06 -10.37
C GLY A 10 8.65 -3.33 -10.63
N ASP A 11 7.84 -3.56 -9.58
CA ASP A 11 6.38 -3.69 -9.71
C ASP A 11 5.73 -2.37 -10.19
N LEU A 12 6.39 -1.22 -9.96
CA LEU A 12 5.87 0.11 -10.30
C LEU A 12 6.25 0.56 -11.72
N GLU A 13 7.24 -0.08 -12.36
CA GLU A 13 7.76 0.35 -13.67
C GLU A 13 6.72 0.22 -14.79
N ASN A 14 5.76 -0.69 -14.65
CA ASN A 14 4.72 -0.96 -15.64
C ASN A 14 3.42 -0.19 -15.37
N LEU A 15 3.37 0.65 -14.32
CA LEU A 15 2.18 1.43 -14.01
C LEU A 15 1.97 2.55 -15.02
N GLN A 16 0.74 2.63 -15.55
CA GLN A 16 0.36 3.70 -16.45
C GLN A 16 -0.38 4.78 -15.68
N PHE A 17 0.16 5.99 -15.72
CA PHE A 17 -0.47 7.16 -15.13
C PHE A 17 -1.03 8.02 -16.28
N HIS A 18 -2.34 7.97 -16.50
CA HIS A 18 -3.02 8.71 -17.57
C HIS A 18 -3.06 10.22 -17.27
N GLY A 19 -1.91 10.91 -17.34
CA GLY A 19 -1.81 12.36 -17.17
C GLY A 19 -1.76 12.86 -15.71
N PHE A 20 -1.59 11.97 -14.74
CA PHE A 20 -1.42 12.31 -13.32
C PHE A 20 0.00 11.98 -12.85
N ASP A 21 0.72 12.95 -12.30
CA ASP A 21 2.02 12.69 -11.65
C ASP A 21 1.81 12.11 -10.25
N LEU A 22 1.62 10.79 -10.19
CA LEU A 22 1.58 10.04 -8.93
C LEU A 22 2.99 9.64 -8.52
N ASN A 23 3.51 10.29 -7.48
CA ASN A 23 4.79 9.90 -6.90
C ASN A 23 4.58 8.80 -5.85
N ILE A 24 4.68 7.54 -6.28
CA ILE A 24 4.66 6.36 -5.41
C ILE A 24 6.09 6.00 -5.02
N LYS A 25 6.37 6.03 -3.72
CA LYS A 25 7.69 5.67 -3.17
C LYS A 25 7.70 4.21 -2.75
N ALA A 26 8.47 3.38 -3.46
CA ALA A 26 8.70 2.00 -3.05
C ALA A 26 9.60 1.94 -1.81
N ILE A 27 9.23 1.09 -0.85
CA ILE A 27 10.02 0.77 0.35
C ILE A 27 10.40 -0.70 0.29
N THR A 28 11.69 -0.96 0.22
CA THR A 28 12.25 -2.32 0.21
C THR A 28 12.72 -2.79 1.57
N ASP A 29 12.99 -1.86 2.49
CA ASP A 29 13.46 -2.14 3.86
C ASP A 29 12.30 -2.58 4.76
N ASN A 30 12.63 -3.21 5.90
CA ASN A 30 11.65 -3.44 6.96
C ASN A 30 11.20 -2.10 7.56
N ILE A 31 9.91 -2.01 7.87
CA ILE A 31 9.32 -0.86 8.54
C ILE A 31 8.56 -1.29 9.78
N LYS A 32 8.52 -0.37 10.75
CA LYS A 32 7.74 -0.56 11.97
C LYS A 32 6.49 0.30 11.91
N ILE A 33 5.33 -0.33 11.90
CA ILE A 33 4.06 0.38 12.00
C ILE A 33 3.96 1.02 13.39
N ILE A 34 3.60 2.31 13.43
CA ILE A 34 3.38 3.07 14.66
C ILE A 34 1.88 3.16 14.93
N ASP A 35 1.13 3.59 13.93
CA ASP A 35 -0.32 3.72 13.90
C ASP A 35 -0.81 3.71 12.44
N SER A 36 -2.09 4.02 12.23
CA SER A 36 -2.73 4.00 10.92
C SER A 36 -2.19 5.04 9.92
N TYR A 37 -1.42 6.05 10.33
CA TYR A 37 -0.89 7.12 9.45
C TYR A 37 0.63 7.26 9.48
N HIS A 38 1.30 6.53 10.38
CA HIS A 38 2.73 6.64 10.60
C HIS A 38 3.44 5.29 10.62
N PHE A 39 4.61 5.25 9.99
CA PHE A 39 5.57 4.17 10.18
C PHE A 39 6.97 4.74 10.49
N SER A 40 7.80 3.91 11.11
CA SER A 40 9.21 4.20 11.34
C SER A 40 10.07 3.46 10.33
N LEU A 41 10.97 4.18 9.65
CA LEU A 41 11.99 3.64 8.75
C LEU A 41 13.34 4.24 9.15
N LYS A 42 14.34 3.42 9.45
CA LYS A 42 15.69 3.87 9.85
C LYS A 42 15.67 4.90 11.01
N ASN A 43 14.77 4.70 11.96
CA ASN A 43 14.50 5.57 13.11
C ASN A 43 13.87 6.94 12.79
N GLU A 44 13.44 7.16 11.55
CA GLU A 44 12.65 8.33 11.17
C GLU A 44 11.18 7.97 11.12
N ILE A 45 10.33 8.84 11.70
CA ILE A 45 8.88 8.71 11.61
C ILE A 45 8.42 9.39 10.34
N ILE A 46 7.70 8.63 9.51
CA ILE A 46 7.19 9.08 8.22
C ILE A 46 5.66 9.07 8.27
N THR A 47 5.06 10.20 7.91
CA THR A 47 3.61 10.35 7.68
C THR A 47 3.28 10.03 6.22
N PHE A 48 2.20 9.29 5.99
CA PHE A 48 1.73 8.96 4.65
C PHE A 48 0.26 9.32 4.44
N ASP A 49 -0.10 9.63 3.19
CA ASP A 49 -1.49 9.80 2.78
C ASP A 49 -2.10 8.46 2.36
N TYR A 50 -1.30 7.59 1.74
CA TYR A 50 -1.71 6.25 1.33
C TYR A 50 -0.58 5.24 1.52
N LEU A 51 -0.93 4.03 1.97
CA LEU A 51 -0.01 2.90 2.13
C LEU A 51 -0.54 1.69 1.34
N ILE A 52 0.28 1.18 0.42
CA ILE A 52 -0.02 0.02 -0.40
C ILE A 52 0.90 -1.12 0.02
N ILE A 53 0.33 -2.22 0.49
CA ILE A 53 1.06 -3.33 1.11
C ILE A 53 1.04 -4.55 0.20
N LYS A 54 2.19 -4.99 -0.29
CA LYS A 54 2.36 -6.31 -0.94
C LYS A 54 3.12 -7.27 -0.05
N ASP A 55 4.25 -6.82 0.50
CA ASP A 55 5.13 -7.66 1.29
C ASP A 55 4.90 -7.47 2.79
N TYR A 56 3.94 -8.21 3.33
CA TYR A 56 3.59 -8.22 4.75
C TYR A 56 4.77 -8.61 5.67
N LYS A 57 5.76 -9.36 5.16
CA LYS A 57 6.91 -9.78 5.97
C LYS A 57 7.83 -8.63 6.36
N LYS A 58 7.73 -7.50 5.64
CA LYS A 58 8.48 -6.27 5.94
C LYS A 58 7.80 -5.41 7.00
N LEU A 59 6.58 -5.75 7.40
CA LEU A 59 5.79 -4.99 8.38
C LEU A 59 5.98 -5.54 9.79
N GLU A 60 6.74 -4.82 10.61
CA GLU A 60 6.77 -5.06 12.04
C GLU A 60 5.58 -4.39 12.72
N ASN A 61 4.96 -5.10 13.69
CA ASN A 61 3.80 -4.63 14.44
C ASN A 61 2.58 -4.30 13.57
N ILE A 62 2.33 -5.10 12.52
CA ILE A 62 1.16 -4.90 11.64
C ILE A 62 -0.17 -4.81 12.40
N LYS A 63 -0.30 -5.46 13.56
CA LYS A 63 -1.47 -5.37 14.45
C LYS A 63 -1.75 -3.96 15.01
N LYS A 64 -0.82 -3.02 14.83
CA LYS A 64 -1.01 -1.60 15.14
C LYS A 64 -1.69 -0.82 14.01
N LEU A 65 -1.79 -1.40 12.81
CA LEU A 65 -2.79 -0.96 11.86
C LEU A 65 -4.14 -1.43 12.41
N ASP A 66 -5.09 -0.52 12.56
CA ASP A 66 -6.46 -0.85 12.97
C ASP A 66 -7.25 -1.54 11.83
N CYS A 67 -6.55 -2.32 11.01
CA CYS A 67 -7.09 -3.11 9.92
C CYS A 67 -7.73 -4.39 10.44
N LEU A 68 -8.78 -4.85 9.76
CA LEU A 68 -9.26 -6.22 9.89
C LEU A 68 -8.22 -7.17 9.27
N ILE A 69 -7.73 -8.12 10.07
CA ILE A 69 -6.69 -9.08 9.67
C ILE A 69 -7.20 -10.49 9.94
N ASP A 70 -7.05 -11.38 8.95
CA ASP A 70 -7.31 -12.82 9.05
C ASP A 70 -6.05 -13.60 8.64
N ASP A 71 -5.56 -14.50 9.49
CA ASP A 71 -4.32 -15.27 9.25
C ASP A 71 -3.10 -14.46 8.73
N ASN A 72 -2.90 -13.25 9.26
CA ASN A 72 -1.87 -12.27 8.85
C ASN A 72 -2.06 -11.64 7.46
N VAL A 73 -3.24 -11.80 6.86
CA VAL A 73 -3.65 -11.13 5.63
C VAL A 73 -4.61 -10.00 6.00
N ILE A 74 -4.41 -8.80 5.44
CA ILE A 74 -5.36 -7.71 5.61
C ILE A 74 -6.59 -8.03 4.76
N ILE A 75 -7.77 -8.03 5.37
CA ILE A 75 -9.04 -8.22 4.65
C ILE A 75 -9.32 -6.95 3.85
N THR A 76 -9.57 -7.12 2.55
CA THR A 76 -9.80 -6.01 1.62
C THR A 76 -11.11 -6.16 0.85
N ASN A 77 -11.63 -5.05 0.34
CA ASN A 77 -12.78 -5.01 -0.56
C ASN A 77 -12.37 -5.30 -2.02
N TYR A 78 -13.31 -5.15 -2.96
CA TYR A 78 -13.02 -5.33 -4.39
C TYR A 78 -11.83 -4.49 -4.87
N TYR A 79 -11.68 -3.25 -4.41
CA TYR A 79 -10.61 -2.32 -4.79
C TYR A 79 -9.30 -2.54 -4.04
N LEU A 80 -9.18 -3.65 -3.29
CA LEU A 80 -8.01 -3.97 -2.45
C LEU A 80 -7.79 -2.99 -1.29
N GLN A 81 -8.80 -2.20 -0.96
CA GLN A 81 -8.80 -1.29 0.18
C GLN A 81 -9.19 -2.05 1.45
N SER A 82 -8.51 -1.81 2.57
CA SER A 82 -8.92 -2.34 3.87
C SER A 82 -10.14 -1.59 4.41
N ASN A 83 -10.52 -1.85 5.66
CA ASN A 83 -11.51 -1.02 6.38
C ASN A 83 -11.02 0.41 6.68
N LEU A 84 -9.75 0.72 6.42
CA LEU A 84 -9.17 2.06 6.53
C LEU A 84 -9.01 2.63 5.12
N GLU A 85 -9.57 3.82 4.89
CA GLU A 85 -9.71 4.39 3.53
C GLU A 85 -8.39 4.57 2.78
N HIS A 86 -7.29 4.72 3.52
CA HIS A 86 -5.97 5.02 3.01
C HIS A 86 -4.99 3.84 3.02
N ILE A 87 -5.45 2.64 3.39
CA ILE A 87 -4.60 1.44 3.40
C ILE A 87 -5.12 0.43 2.38
N PHE A 88 -4.23 0.00 1.49
CA PHE A 88 -4.49 -0.99 0.47
C PHE A 88 -3.55 -2.18 0.66
N ALA A 89 -4.02 -3.37 0.31
CA ALA A 89 -3.26 -4.59 0.47
C ALA A 89 -3.47 -5.53 -0.72
N LEU A 90 -2.38 -5.95 -1.35
CA LEU A 90 -2.43 -6.82 -2.53
C LEU A 90 -2.67 -8.28 -2.14
N ASN A 91 -3.39 -8.97 -3.01
CA ASN A 91 -3.50 -10.42 -3.02
C ASN A 91 -2.22 -11.03 -3.58
N GLN A 92 -1.65 -12.03 -2.90
CA GLN A 92 -0.35 -12.61 -3.28
C GLN A 92 -0.37 -13.42 -4.58
N ASN A 93 -1.55 -13.87 -5.03
CA ASN A 93 -1.69 -14.79 -6.17
C ASN A 93 -2.14 -14.11 -7.47
N ASP A 94 -2.49 -12.82 -7.43
CA ASP A 94 -3.04 -12.09 -8.57
C ASP A 94 -1.96 -11.23 -9.26
N ASP A 95 -2.23 -10.81 -10.50
CA ASP A 95 -1.32 -9.94 -11.27
C ASP A 95 -1.08 -8.60 -10.56
N VAL A 96 0.17 -8.38 -10.14
CA VAL A 96 0.56 -7.20 -9.33
C VAL A 96 0.29 -5.90 -10.08
N THR A 97 0.61 -5.84 -11.37
CA THR A 97 0.42 -4.63 -12.18
C THR A 97 -1.05 -4.24 -12.26
N SER A 98 -1.93 -5.20 -12.55
CA SER A 98 -3.39 -4.98 -12.60
C SER A 98 -3.97 -4.54 -11.27
N GLN A 99 -3.51 -5.15 -10.16
CA GLN A 99 -3.92 -4.77 -8.81
C GLN A 99 -3.48 -3.35 -8.47
N LEU A 100 -2.23 -2.99 -8.75
CA LEU A 100 -1.72 -1.64 -8.52
C LEU A 100 -2.46 -0.60 -9.38
N GLN A 101 -2.74 -0.91 -10.65
CA GLN A 101 -3.51 -0.03 -11.53
C GLN A 101 -4.92 0.20 -10.98
N LYS A 102 -5.56 -0.85 -10.46
CA LYS A 102 -6.88 -0.76 -9.83
C LYS A 102 -6.86 0.18 -8.62
N ILE A 103 -5.87 0.03 -7.74
CA ILE A 103 -5.70 0.89 -6.55
C ILE A 103 -5.45 2.34 -6.96
N VAL A 104 -4.54 2.55 -7.92
CA VAL A 104 -4.20 3.89 -8.42
C VAL A 104 -5.41 4.59 -9.02
N ASN A 105 -6.16 3.91 -9.88
CA ASN A 105 -7.37 4.49 -10.48
C ASN A 105 -8.42 4.81 -9.42
N PHE A 106 -8.55 3.96 -8.39
CA PHE A 106 -9.43 4.22 -7.25
C PHE A 106 -9.00 5.47 -6.46
N ILE A 107 -7.71 5.61 -6.11
CA ILE A 107 -7.18 6.79 -5.40
C ILE A 107 -7.41 8.08 -6.20
N LEU A 108 -7.26 8.00 -7.53
CA LEU A 108 -7.47 9.15 -8.41
C LEU A 108 -8.94 9.44 -8.74
N ASN A 109 -9.88 8.60 -8.28
CA ASN A 109 -11.28 8.65 -8.70
C ASN A 109 -11.44 8.65 -10.22
N ILE A 110 -10.68 7.81 -10.91
CA ILE A 110 -10.85 7.56 -12.35
C ILE A 110 -11.90 6.46 -12.49
N ASP A 111 -13.09 6.84 -12.99
CA ASP A 111 -14.20 5.90 -13.21
C ASP A 111 -13.82 4.81 -14.23
N PHE A 112 -14.28 3.58 -13.95
CA PHE A 112 -14.17 2.40 -14.84
C PHE A 112 -15.50 2.09 -15.49
#